data_AF-A0A1I7RXJ1-F1
#
_entry.id   AF-A0A1I7RXJ1-F1
#
_cell.length_a   1.000
_cell.length_b   1.000
_cell.length_c   1.000
_cell.angle_alpha   90.00
_cell.angle_beta   90.00
_cell.angle_gamma   90.00
#
_symmetry.space_group_name_H-M   'P 1'
#
loop_
_entity.id
_entity.type
_entity.pdbx_description
1 polymer ?
#
loop_
_entity_poly.entity_id
_entity_poly.type
_entity_poly.pdbx_seq_one_letter_code
_entity_poly.pdbx_strand_id
1 'polypeptide(L)'
;MDKEVIDYLDLKNITITTAEAEPICGEYEQYTLIRFMLLSFASIIALAGMLGNAFLVMFFTTRKLPNTPPTLYPGVLAFLDWCMCVMYIALFGADAAVVYLNSKVRWQRMFL
;
A
#
# COMPACT_ATOMS: atom_id res chain seq x y z
N MET A 1 34.11 48.91 -2.48
CA MET A 1 34.11 47.99 -1.33
C MET A 1 32.70 47.44 -1.04
N ASP A 2 31.63 48.13 -1.47
CA ASP A 2 30.22 47.71 -1.23
C ASP A 2 29.69 46.58 -2.11
N LYS A 3 30.19 46.41 -3.34
CA LYS A 3 29.66 45.39 -4.27
C LYS A 3 29.95 43.96 -3.83
N GLU A 4 31.12 43.73 -3.23
CA GLU A 4 31.48 42.41 -2.71
C GLU A 4 30.65 42.08 -1.47
N VAL A 5 30.39 43.05 -0.60
CA VAL A 5 29.57 42.85 0.61
C VAL A 5 28.12 42.49 0.26
N ILE A 6 27.56 43.11 -0.78
CA ILE A 6 26.19 42.80 -1.26
C ILE A 6 26.12 41.38 -1.83
N ASP A 7 27.14 40.95 -2.58
CA ASP A 7 27.21 39.61 -3.16
C ASP A 7 27.34 38.51 -2.09
N TYR A 8 28.15 38.76 -1.04
CA TYR A 8 28.25 37.87 0.11
C TYR A 8 26.96 37.80 0.93
N LEU A 9 26.23 38.92 1.07
CA LEU A 9 24.94 38.95 1.77
C LEU A 9 23.87 38.19 0.98
N ASP A 10 23.85 38.30 -0.34
CA ASP A 10 22.90 37.59 -1.20
C ASP A 10 23.20 36.09 -1.22
N LEU A 11 24.46 35.69 -1.37
CA LEU A 11 24.86 34.28 -1.31
C LEU A 11 24.57 33.66 0.06
N LYS A 12 24.76 34.42 1.14
CA LYS A 12 24.42 33.97 2.49
C LYS A 12 22.90 33.89 2.69
N ASN A 13 22.13 34.81 2.13
CA ASN A 13 20.67 34.76 2.20
C ASN A 13 20.12 33.58 1.38
N ILE A 14 20.65 33.34 0.18
CA ILE A 14 20.31 32.18 -0.66
C ILE A 14 20.65 30.88 0.07
N THR A 15 21.84 30.76 0.66
CA THR A 15 22.24 29.56 1.40
C THR A 15 21.46 29.36 2.70
N ILE A 16 21.06 30.42 3.42
CA ILE A 16 20.18 30.31 4.59
C ILE A 16 18.78 29.88 4.16
N THR A 17 18.26 30.42 3.06
CA THR A 17 16.92 30.07 2.53
C THR A 17 16.88 28.63 2.00
N THR A 18 18.00 28.11 1.49
CA THR A 18 18.09 26.72 1.02
C THR A 18 18.49 25.72 2.11
N ALA A 19 19.15 26.17 3.19
CA ALA A 19 19.56 25.32 4.31
C ALA A 19 18.45 25.08 5.36
N GLU A 20 17.38 25.90 5.39
CA GLU A 20 16.20 25.63 6.23
C GLU A 20 15.11 24.81 5.53
N ALA A 21 15.36 24.33 4.31
CA ALA A 21 14.55 23.28 3.72
C ALA A 21 15.17 21.91 4.02
N GLU A 22 15.43 21.62 5.30
CA GLU A 22 15.62 20.22 5.69
C GLU A 22 14.32 19.50 5.30
N PRO A 23 14.37 18.53 4.37
CA PRO A 23 13.17 17.77 4.06
C PRO A 23 12.74 17.13 5.37
N ILE A 24 11.54 17.43 5.83
CA ILE A 24 10.95 16.82 7.02
C ILE A 24 10.94 15.31 6.74
N CYS A 25 11.95 14.60 7.23
CA CYS A 25 12.05 13.14 7.18
C CYS A 25 10.98 12.60 8.13
N GLY A 26 9.77 12.43 7.58
CA GLY A 26 8.54 12.22 8.34
C GLY A 26 7.29 12.54 7.51
N GLU A 27 7.42 13.33 6.45
CA GLU A 27 6.48 13.28 5.33
C GLU A 27 6.60 11.88 4.72
N TYR A 28 5.52 11.11 4.85
CA TYR A 28 5.34 9.82 4.18
C TYR A 28 5.83 9.98 2.74
N GLU A 29 6.77 9.14 2.31
CA GLU A 29 7.22 9.16 0.92
C GLU A 29 5.99 9.18 0.03
N GLN A 30 5.84 10.28 -0.71
CA GLN A 30 4.62 10.61 -1.46
C GLN A 30 4.21 9.34 -2.19
N TYR A 31 3.02 8.84 -1.83
CA TYR A 31 2.54 7.57 -2.36
C TYR A 31 2.44 7.73 -3.88
N THR A 32 3.47 7.26 -4.60
CA THR A 32 3.59 7.56 -6.02
C THR A 32 2.35 7.04 -6.73
N LEU A 33 1.82 7.83 -7.68
CA LEU A 33 0.59 7.48 -8.40
C LEU A 33 0.66 6.06 -8.99
N ILE A 34 1.87 5.61 -9.36
CA ILE A 34 2.16 4.26 -9.84
C ILE A 34 1.82 3.20 -8.79
N ARG A 35 2.24 3.36 -7.52
CA ARG A 35 1.91 2.43 -6.43
C ARG A 35 0.41 2.35 -6.20
N PHE A 36 -0.29 3.49 -6.29
CA PHE A 36 -1.74 3.52 -6.16
C PHE A 36 -2.47 2.75 -7.25
N MET A 37 -2.06 2.96 -8.50
CA MET A 37 -2.65 2.23 -9.62
C MET A 37 -2.39 0.73 -9.47
N LEU A 38 -1.15 0.32 -9.17
CA LEU A 38 -0.79 -1.09 -9.00
C LEU A 38 -1.58 -1.76 -7.88
N LEU A 39 -1.66 -1.14 -6.70
CA LEU A 39 -2.44 -1.69 -5.58
C LEU A 39 -3.93 -1.78 -5.90
N SER A 40 -4.47 -0.80 -6.60
CA SER A 40 -5.87 -0.78 -7.03
C SER A 40 -6.17 -1.94 -7.97
N PHE A 41 -5.36 -2.14 -9.02
CA PHE A 41 -5.51 -3.29 -9.92
C PHE A 41 -5.32 -4.63 -9.19
N ALA A 42 -4.29 -4.73 -8.35
CA ALA A 42 -4.03 -5.94 -7.59
C ALA A 42 -5.14 -6.26 -6.58
N SER A 43 -5.86 -5.26 -6.05
CA SER A 43 -7.04 -5.49 -5.18
C SER A 43 -8.18 -6.19 -5.92
N ILE A 44 -8.43 -5.82 -7.18
CA ILE A 44 -9.46 -6.45 -8.01
C ILE A 44 -9.09 -7.92 -8.27
N ILE A 45 -7.82 -8.17 -8.60
CA ILE A 45 -7.29 -9.51 -8.80
C ILE A 45 -7.36 -10.33 -7.51
N ALA A 46 -7.02 -9.74 -6.36
CA ALA A 46 -7.08 -10.40 -5.06
C ALA A 46 -8.51 -10.78 -4.66
N LEU A 47 -9.51 -9.95 -4.98
CA LEU A 47 -10.93 -10.28 -4.77
C LEU A 47 -11.37 -11.44 -5.66
N ALA A 48 -11.02 -11.41 -6.94
CA ALA A 48 -11.31 -12.52 -7.86
C ALA A 48 -10.60 -13.82 -7.42
N GLY A 49 -9.35 -13.72 -7.01
CA GLY A 49 -8.54 -14.82 -6.47
C GLY A 49 -9.12 -15.38 -5.17
N MET A 50 -9.61 -14.54 -4.25
CA MET A 50 -10.28 -15.03 -3.04
C MET A 50 -11.53 -15.86 -3.38
N LEU A 51 -12.39 -15.36 -4.28
CA LEU A 51 -13.61 -16.07 -4.65
C LEU A 51 -13.30 -17.37 -5.41
N GLY A 52 -12.41 -17.32 -6.39
CA GLY A 52 -12.01 -18.47 -7.20
C GLY A 52 -11.32 -19.56 -6.39
N ASN A 53 -10.33 -19.17 -5.58
CA ASN A 53 -9.58 -20.13 -4.77
C ASN A 53 -10.41 -20.68 -3.59
N ALA A 54 -11.31 -19.88 -2.99
CA ALA A 54 -12.25 -20.39 -2.01
C ALA A 54 -13.22 -21.42 -2.61
N PHE A 55 -13.71 -21.17 -3.83
CA PHE A 55 -14.57 -22.12 -4.54
C PHE A 55 -13.83 -23.43 -4.85
N LEU A 56 -12.57 -23.37 -5.29
CA LEU A 56 -11.75 -24.55 -5.54
C LEU A 56 -11.48 -25.36 -4.27
N VAL A 57 -11.15 -24.71 -3.15
CA VAL A 57 -10.98 -25.38 -1.85
C VAL A 57 -12.29 -26.04 -1.41
N MET A 58 -13.42 -25.35 -1.55
CA MET A 58 -14.74 -25.92 -1.24
C MET A 58 -15.03 -27.14 -2.11
N PHE A 59 -14.74 -27.05 -3.41
CA PHE A 59 -14.97 -28.14 -4.36
C PHE A 59 -14.11 -29.37 -4.03
N PHE A 60 -12.80 -29.20 -3.80
CA PHE A 60 -11.91 -30.31 -3.44
C PHE A 60 -12.22 -30.91 -2.06
N THR A 61 -12.74 -30.11 -1.12
CA THR A 61 -13.12 -30.59 0.21
C THR A 61 -14.44 -31.38 0.19
N THR A 62 -15.41 -30.92 -0.60
CA THR A 62 -16.76 -31.51 -0.64
C THR A 62 -16.90 -32.67 -1.63
N ARG A 63 -16.16 -32.66 -2.74
CA ARG A 63 -16.21 -33.69 -3.78
C ARG A 63 -14.97 -34.57 -3.72
N LYS A 64 -14.97 -35.56 -2.82
CA LYS A 64 -13.99 -36.65 -2.85
C LYS A 64 -14.34 -37.62 -3.99
N LEU A 65 -13.76 -37.42 -5.18
CA LEU A 65 -13.95 -38.34 -6.29
C LEU A 65 -13.15 -39.65 -6.05
N PRO A 66 -13.79 -40.83 -6.14
CA PRO A 66 -13.18 -42.10 -5.78
C PRO A 66 -12.10 -42.62 -6.75
N ASN A 67 -11.82 -41.95 -7.89
CA ASN A 67 -10.93 -42.45 -8.94
C ASN A 67 -9.97 -41.39 -9.54
N THR A 68 -9.71 -40.29 -8.84
CA THR A 68 -8.82 -39.22 -9.32
C THR A 68 -7.42 -39.29 -8.69
N PRO A 69 -6.34 -38.91 -9.44
CA PRO A 69 -4.98 -38.79 -8.91
C PRO A 69 -4.94 -37.83 -7.71
N PRO A 70 -3.87 -37.84 -6.87
CA PRO A 70 -3.85 -37.16 -5.57
C PRO A 70 -4.23 -35.67 -5.70
N THR A 71 -5.47 -35.33 -5.34
CA THR A 71 -6.02 -33.96 -5.35
C THR A 71 -5.50 -33.08 -4.21
N LEU A 72 -4.61 -33.64 -3.37
CA LEU A 72 -3.94 -32.93 -2.28
C LEU A 72 -3.11 -31.74 -2.79
N TYR A 73 -2.36 -31.91 -3.86
CA TYR A 73 -1.51 -30.85 -4.40
C TYR A 73 -2.30 -29.62 -4.88
N PRO A 74 -3.29 -29.75 -5.79
CA PRO A 74 -4.09 -28.60 -6.22
C PRO A 74 -4.99 -28.03 -5.10
N GLY A 75 -5.41 -28.84 -4.13
CA GLY A 75 -6.13 -28.35 -2.96
C GLY A 75 -5.28 -27.48 -2.03
N VAL A 76 -4.05 -27.91 -1.73
CA VAL A 76 -3.09 -27.14 -0.92
C VAL A 76 -2.69 -25.86 -1.66
N LEU A 77 -2.48 -25.93 -2.98
CA LEU A 77 -2.19 -24.76 -3.80
C LEU A 77 -3.32 -23.73 -3.74
N ALA A 78 -4.58 -24.16 -3.93
CA ALA A 78 -5.73 -23.26 -3.83
C ALA A 78 -5.90 -22.67 -2.42
N PHE A 79 -5.58 -23.44 -1.37
CA PHE A 79 -5.59 -22.94 0.01
C PHE A 79 -4.52 -21.87 0.26
N LEU A 80 -3.29 -22.12 -0.19
CA LEU A 80 -2.19 -21.16 -0.07
C LEU A 80 -2.48 -19.87 -0.84
N ASP A 81 -3.03 -19.96 -2.06
CA ASP A 81 -3.40 -18.78 -2.83
C ASP A 81 -4.53 -17.99 -2.16
N TRP A 82 -5.52 -18.68 -1.57
CA TRP A 82 -6.56 -18.02 -0.78
C TRP A 82 -5.97 -17.28 0.43
N CYS A 83 -5.06 -17.92 1.18
CA CYS A 83 -4.35 -17.27 2.29
C CYS A 83 -3.55 -16.04 1.84
N MET A 84 -2.84 -16.14 0.70
CA MET A 84 -2.09 -15.01 0.14
C MET A 84 -3.01 -13.85 -0.25
N CYS A 85 -4.15 -14.12 -0.88
CA CYS A 85 -5.13 -13.07 -1.21
C CYS A 85 -5.72 -12.40 0.04
N VAL A 86 -6.03 -13.17 1.10
CA VAL A 86 -6.51 -12.62 2.38
C VAL A 86 -5.44 -11.76 3.04
N MET A 87 -4.20 -12.24 3.10
CA MET A 87 -3.07 -11.48 3.67
C MET A 87 -2.81 -10.18 2.90
N TYR A 88 -2.88 -10.21 1.56
CA TYR A 88 -2.78 -9.02 0.73
C TYR A 88 -3.82 -7.97 1.12
N ILE A 89 -5.10 -8.37 1.20
CA ILE A 89 -6.19 -7.46 1.55
C ILE A 89 -6.06 -6.97 3.00
N ALA A 90 -5.63 -7.82 3.93
CA ALA A 90 -5.43 -7.43 5.31
C ALA A 90 -4.32 -6.37 5.47
N LEU A 91 -3.16 -6.55 4.82
CA LEU A 91 -2.04 -5.62 4.92
C LEU A 91 -2.33 -4.30 4.22
N PHE A 92 -2.76 -4.34 2.96
CA PHE A 92 -3.01 -3.12 2.18
C PHE A 92 -4.34 -2.45 2.53
N GLY A 93 -5.34 -3.24 2.93
CA GLY A 93 -6.62 -2.71 3.41
C GLY A 93 -6.49 -2.06 4.78
N ALA A 94 -5.71 -2.63 5.71
CA ALA A 94 -5.44 -2.00 7.00
C ALA A 94 -4.66 -0.69 6.85
N ASP A 95 -3.65 -0.66 5.97
CA ASP A 95 -2.91 0.57 5.67
C ASP A 95 -3.83 1.67 5.14
N ALA A 96 -4.68 1.35 4.15
CA ALA A 96 -5.68 2.27 3.63
C ALA A 96 -6.70 2.71 4.70
N ALA A 97 -7.12 1.80 5.58
CA ALA A 97 -8.05 2.12 6.67
C ALA A 97 -7.43 3.07 7.70
N VAL A 98 -6.15 2.88 8.06
CA VAL A 98 -5.42 3.77 8.98
C VAL A 98 -5.28 5.16 8.37
N VAL A 99 -4.93 5.27 7.09
CA VAL A 99 -4.88 6.56 6.38
C VAL A 99 -6.25 7.24 6.35
N TYR A 100 -7.31 6.48 6.07
CA TYR A 100 -8.68 7.00 6.07
C TYR A 100 -9.11 7.49 7.46
N LEU A 101 -8.82 6.74 8.53
CA LEU A 101 -9.14 7.14 9.90
C LEU A 101 -8.32 8.36 10.36
N ASN A 102 -7.02 8.41 10.04
CA ASN A 102 -6.19 9.58 10.34
C ASN A 102 -6.67 10.82 9.60
N SER A 103 -7.08 10.69 8.32
CA SER A 103 -7.65 11.82 7.59
C SER A 103 -8.97 12.28 8.21
N LYS A 104 -9.89 11.37 8.56
CA LYS A 104 -11.18 11.72 9.21
C LYS A 104 -10.98 12.44 10.55
N VAL A 105 -10.08 11.96 11.40
CA VAL A 105 -9.74 12.59 12.68
C VAL A 105 -9.06 13.95 12.47
N ARG A 106 -8.20 14.08 11.46
CA ARG A 106 -7.55 15.35 11.12
C ARG A 106 -8.55 16.38 10.59
N TRP A 107 -9.54 15.98 9.80
CA TRP A 107 -10.62 16.86 9.35
C TRP A 107 -11.53 17.31 10.49
N GLN A 108 -11.88 16.43 11.45
CA GLN A 108 -12.69 16.84 12.61
C GLN A 108 -12.01 17.85 13.53
N ARG A 109 -10.67 17.82 13.62
CA ARG A 109 -9.88 18.74 14.45
C ARG A 109 -9.64 20.12 13.81
N MET A 110 -9.92 20.26 12.51
CA MET A 110 -9.76 21.52 11.78
C MET A 110 -11.05 22.37 11.77
N PHE A 111 -12.19 21.77 12.11
CA PHE A 111 -13.52 22.40 12.13
C PHE A 111 -14.09 22.61 13.55
N LEU A 112 -13.27 22.45 14.59
CA LEU A 112 -13.60 22.65 16.00
C LEU A 112 -12.48 23.46 16.65
#